data_AF-A0A4Y8CA25-F1
#
_entry.id   AF-A0A4Y8CA25-F1
#
_cell.length_a   1.000
_cell.length_b   1.000
_cell.length_c   1.000
_cell.angle_alpha   90.00
_cell.angle_beta   90.00
_cell.angle_gamma   90.00
#
_symmetry.space_group_name_H-M   'P 1'
#
loop_
_entity.id
_entity.type
_entity.pdbx_description
1 polymer ?
#
loop_
_entity_poly.entity_id
_entity_poly.type
_entity_poly.pdbx_seq_one_letter_code
_entity_poly.pdbx_strand_id
1 'polypeptide(L)'
;LEKSGKKELLERLLNPDFSKIAYPDFKGKDLATRDSNGEILNVLAKNLEGFLGGSADLGPSNKTELHGMGDFVKGKNIHFGIREHAMAAINNAFARYGIFLPFSATFFIFSEYLKPAARIAALMKIKHFFIFTHDSIGVGEDGPTHQPIEQLSTFRAMPN
;
A
#
# COMPACT_ATOMS: atom_id res chain seq x y z
N LEU A 1 -14.02 -27.06 -10.46
CA LEU A 1 -12.86 -26.71 -9.61
C LEU A 1 -11.94 -27.92 -9.33
N GLU A 2 -12.08 -29.04 -10.05
CA GLU A 2 -11.36 -30.31 -9.80
C GLU A 2 -9.94 -30.38 -10.41
N LYS A 3 -9.23 -29.25 -10.44
CA LYS A 3 -7.77 -29.25 -10.69
C LYS A 3 -7.14 -28.83 -9.37
N SER A 4 -6.53 -29.77 -8.63
CA SER A 4 -6.16 -29.58 -7.21
C SER A 4 -5.38 -28.28 -6.96
N GLY A 5 -4.46 -27.92 -7.87
CA GLY A 5 -3.66 -26.68 -7.76
C GLY A 5 -4.46 -25.37 -7.80
N LYS A 6 -5.63 -25.29 -8.45
CA LYS A 6 -6.47 -24.09 -8.42
C LYS A 6 -7.19 -23.91 -7.08
N LYS A 7 -7.60 -25.02 -6.47
CA LYS A 7 -8.22 -25.01 -5.14
C LYS A 7 -7.20 -24.59 -4.08
N GLU A 8 -6.00 -25.18 -4.13
CA GLU A 8 -4.90 -24.84 -3.22
C GLU A 8 -4.49 -23.36 -3.35
N LEU A 9 -4.36 -22.84 -4.58
CA LEU A 9 -4.08 -21.42 -4.80
C LEU A 9 -5.18 -20.53 -4.21
N LEU A 10 -6.45 -20.85 -4.46
CA LEU A 10 -7.56 -20.10 -3.91
C LEU A 10 -7.55 -20.11 -2.37
N GLU A 11 -7.27 -21.27 -1.77
CA GLU A 11 -7.14 -21.39 -0.31
C GLU A 11 -6.02 -20.50 0.25
N ARG A 12 -4.85 -20.43 -0.41
CA ARG A 12 -3.77 -19.51 -0.02
C ARG A 12 -4.14 -18.04 -0.18
N LEU A 13 -4.83 -17.69 -1.27
CA LEU A 13 -5.27 -16.32 -1.53
C LEU A 13 -6.32 -15.84 -0.51
N LEU A 14 -7.26 -16.71 -0.14
CA LEU A 14 -8.29 -16.40 0.85
C LEU A 14 -7.76 -16.39 2.29
N ASN A 15 -6.67 -17.13 2.56
CA ASN A 15 -6.07 -17.27 3.89
C ASN A 15 -4.57 -16.92 3.86
N PRO A 16 -4.21 -15.65 3.63
CA PRO A 16 -2.81 -15.22 3.59
C PRO A 16 -2.14 -15.41 4.96
N ASP A 17 -1.01 -16.12 4.97
CA ASP A 17 -0.27 -16.47 6.18
C ASP A 17 0.98 -15.58 6.34
N PHE A 18 0.82 -14.50 7.11
CA PHE A 18 1.90 -13.54 7.39
C PHE A 18 2.99 -14.11 8.31
N SER A 19 2.72 -15.20 9.04
CA SER A 19 3.65 -15.74 10.04
C SER A 19 4.85 -16.47 9.41
N LYS A 20 4.70 -16.92 8.16
CA LYS A 20 5.75 -17.62 7.41
C LYS A 20 6.70 -16.68 6.68
N ILE A 21 6.47 -15.36 6.76
CA ILE A 21 7.25 -14.37 6.04
C ILE A 21 8.49 -14.02 6.87
N ALA A 22 9.67 -14.23 6.27
CA ALA A 22 10.93 -13.76 6.83
C ALA A 22 11.10 -12.26 6.50
N TYR A 23 10.82 -11.40 7.48
CA TYR A 23 10.98 -9.95 7.32
C TYR A 23 12.45 -9.52 7.43
N PRO A 24 12.86 -8.42 6.75
CA PRO A 24 14.20 -7.89 6.90
C PRO A 24 14.47 -7.43 8.33
N ASP A 25 15.69 -7.67 8.82
CA ASP A 25 16.17 -7.10 10.08
C ASP A 25 16.84 -5.74 9.83
N PHE A 26 16.30 -4.72 10.49
CA PHE A 26 16.75 -3.34 10.41
C PHE A 26 17.54 -2.89 11.65
N LYS A 27 17.78 -3.78 12.62
CA LYS A 27 18.47 -3.44 13.86
C LYS A 27 19.87 -2.85 13.57
N GLY A 28 20.10 -1.64 14.08
CA GLY A 28 21.37 -0.92 13.95
C GLY A 28 21.63 -0.30 12.57
N LYS A 29 20.64 -0.21 11.70
CA LYS A 29 20.76 0.45 10.39
C LYS A 29 20.09 1.82 10.41
N ASP A 30 20.82 2.83 9.97
CA ASP A 30 20.25 4.16 9.69
C ASP A 30 19.58 4.13 8.32
N LEU A 31 18.25 4.23 8.30
CA LEU A 31 17.45 4.21 7.08
C LEU A 31 16.24 5.12 7.23
N ALA A 32 15.76 5.68 6.12
CA ALA A 32 14.46 6.33 6.10
C ALA A 32 13.35 5.28 6.10
N THR A 33 12.28 5.49 6.85
CA THR A 33 11.18 4.51 6.99
C THR A 33 10.46 4.22 5.67
N ARG A 34 10.53 5.12 4.68
CA ARG A 34 10.08 4.84 3.31
C ARG A 34 10.90 3.73 2.63
N ASP A 35 12.21 3.69 2.88
CA ASP A 35 13.10 2.68 2.27
C ASP A 35 12.89 1.32 2.91
N SER A 36 12.82 1.23 4.25
CA SER A 36 12.47 -0.04 4.91
C SER A 36 11.07 -0.53 4.57
N ASN A 37 10.10 0.39 4.41
CA ASN A 37 8.77 0.00 3.94
C ASN A 37 8.83 -0.59 2.52
N GLY A 38 9.61 -0.01 1.60
CA GLY A 38 9.83 -0.55 0.26
C GLY A 38 10.43 -1.96 0.28
N GLU A 39 11.40 -2.23 1.16
CA GLU A 39 11.93 -3.58 1.37
C GLU A 39 10.85 -4.55 1.87
N ILE A 40 10.04 -4.13 2.85
CA ILE A 40 8.92 -4.92 3.38
C ILE A 40 7.88 -5.20 2.28
N LEU A 41 7.50 -4.21 1.47
CA LEU A 41 6.55 -4.36 0.36
C LEU A 41 7.02 -5.43 -0.63
N ASN A 42 8.32 -5.43 -0.95
CA ASN A 42 8.92 -6.43 -1.83
C ASN A 42 8.92 -7.84 -1.21
N VAL A 43 9.19 -7.96 0.08
CA VAL A 43 9.10 -9.23 0.82
C VAL A 43 7.66 -9.74 0.86
N LEU A 44 6.68 -8.86 1.13
CA LEU A 44 5.26 -9.21 1.10
C LEU A 44 4.83 -9.68 -0.29
N ALA A 45 5.17 -8.94 -1.35
CA ALA A 45 4.79 -9.29 -2.72
C ALA A 45 5.32 -10.66 -3.18
N LYS A 46 6.52 -11.04 -2.72
CA LYS A 46 7.16 -12.35 -2.99
C LYS A 46 6.44 -13.50 -2.28
N ASN A 47 5.96 -13.28 -1.05
CA ASN A 47 5.39 -14.34 -0.22
C ASN A 47 3.86 -14.42 -0.27
N LEU A 48 3.19 -13.33 -0.64
CA LEU A 48 1.73 -13.24 -0.69
C LEU A 48 1.29 -13.04 -2.13
N GLU A 49 0.77 -14.11 -2.73
CA GLU A 49 0.37 -14.16 -4.15
C GLU A 49 -0.66 -13.07 -4.49
N GLY A 50 -1.59 -12.79 -3.58
CA GLY A 50 -2.61 -11.75 -3.72
C GLY A 50 -2.18 -10.34 -3.34
N PHE A 51 -0.94 -10.12 -2.86
CA PHE A 51 -0.45 -8.79 -2.53
C PHE A 51 -0.01 -8.03 -3.80
N LEU A 52 -0.58 -6.85 -3.99
CA LEU A 52 -0.29 -5.94 -5.11
C LEU A 52 -0.64 -4.50 -4.74
N GLY A 53 -0.29 -3.55 -5.59
CA GLY A 53 -0.68 -2.17 -5.40
C GLY A 53 0.21 -1.23 -6.18
N GLY A 54 0.23 0.03 -5.77
CA GLY A 54 1.10 1.00 -6.39
C GLY A 54 0.86 2.40 -5.88
N SER A 55 1.34 3.36 -6.66
CA SER A 55 1.37 4.76 -6.28
C SER A 55 0.61 5.65 -7.24
N ALA A 56 0.11 6.77 -6.72
CA ALA A 56 -0.38 7.88 -7.51
C ALA A 56 0.79 8.66 -8.15
N ASP A 57 1.46 8.06 -9.14
CA ASP A 57 2.61 8.61 -9.89
C ASP A 57 3.87 8.96 -9.07
N LEU A 58 3.94 8.48 -7.83
CA LEU A 58 5.03 8.77 -6.90
C LEU A 58 5.81 7.50 -6.52
N GLY A 59 5.80 6.48 -7.39
CA GLY A 59 6.42 5.17 -7.12
C GLY A 59 7.90 5.25 -6.69
N PRO A 60 8.76 5.99 -7.41
CA PRO A 60 10.16 6.18 -7.03
C PRO A 60 10.35 6.90 -5.69
N SER A 61 9.51 7.91 -5.41
CA SER A 61 9.59 8.73 -4.19
C SER A 61 9.03 8.02 -2.96
N ASN A 62 7.95 7.24 -3.14
CA ASN A 62 7.32 6.45 -2.10
C ASN A 62 8.01 5.12 -1.83
N LYS A 63 8.95 4.71 -2.70
CA LYS A 63 9.68 3.43 -2.63
C LYS A 63 8.75 2.21 -2.72
N THR A 64 7.75 2.30 -3.59
CA THR A 64 6.68 1.27 -3.69
C THR A 64 6.79 0.38 -4.92
N GLU A 65 7.89 0.44 -5.66
CA GLU A 65 8.13 -0.50 -6.76
C GLU A 65 8.31 -1.92 -6.22
N LEU A 66 7.51 -2.85 -6.74
CA LEU A 66 7.65 -4.29 -6.50
C LEU A 66 8.58 -4.86 -7.57
N HIS A 67 9.87 -4.95 -7.23
CA HIS A 67 10.93 -5.32 -8.16
C HIS A 67 10.76 -6.73 -8.70
N GLY A 68 10.88 -6.86 -10.02
CA GLY A 68 10.73 -8.14 -10.72
C GLY A 68 9.30 -8.69 -10.78
N MET A 69 8.30 -7.93 -10.28
CA MET A 69 6.90 -8.36 -10.27
C MET A 69 6.09 -7.86 -11.47
N GLY A 70 6.70 -7.04 -12.35
CA GLY A 70 6.09 -6.49 -13.56
C GLY A 70 4.91 -5.55 -13.32
N ASP A 71 4.39 -4.98 -14.41
CA ASP A 71 3.26 -4.06 -14.38
C ASP A 71 1.92 -4.77 -14.58
N PHE A 72 0.89 -4.30 -13.88
CA PHE A 72 -0.49 -4.72 -14.07
C PHE A 72 -0.90 -4.55 -15.55
N VAL A 73 -1.65 -5.47 -16.17
CA VAL A 73 -2.41 -6.61 -15.59
C VAL A 73 -1.60 -7.89 -15.42
N LYS A 74 -0.43 -8.01 -16.06
CA LYS A 74 0.38 -9.25 -15.99
C LYS A 74 1.24 -9.33 -14.73
N GLY A 75 1.50 -8.19 -14.09
CA GLY A 75 2.28 -8.06 -12.87
C GLY A 75 1.53 -7.41 -11.72
N LYS A 76 2.27 -7.00 -10.69
CA LYS A 76 1.73 -6.51 -9.40
C LYS A 76 1.83 -4.99 -9.21
N ASN A 77 2.60 -4.29 -10.04
CA ASN A 77 2.73 -2.83 -9.97
C ASN A 77 1.57 -2.15 -10.71
N ILE A 78 0.77 -1.37 -9.98
CA ILE A 78 -0.31 -0.56 -10.58
C ILE A 78 0.14 0.90 -10.66
N HIS A 79 0.16 1.45 -11.88
CA HIS A 79 0.44 2.86 -12.14
C HIS A 79 -0.86 3.65 -12.16
N PHE A 80 -1.26 4.21 -11.02
CA PHE A 80 -2.55 4.90 -10.88
C PHE A 80 -2.57 6.29 -11.55
N GLY A 81 -1.39 6.87 -11.83
CA GLY A 81 -1.23 8.28 -12.19
C GLY A 81 -1.59 9.21 -11.03
N ILE A 82 -1.62 10.53 -11.26
CA ILE A 82 -1.93 11.54 -10.24
C ILE A 82 -3.44 11.52 -9.89
N ARG A 83 -3.88 10.49 -9.18
CA ARG A 83 -5.29 10.13 -8.96
C ARG A 83 -5.53 9.49 -7.60
N GLU A 84 -5.11 10.14 -6.52
CA GLU A 84 -5.18 9.64 -5.14
C GLU A 84 -6.57 9.12 -4.77
N HIS A 85 -7.61 9.90 -5.06
CA HIS A 85 -8.96 9.54 -4.68
C HIS A 85 -9.45 8.28 -5.40
N ALA A 86 -9.23 8.21 -6.71
CA ALA A 86 -9.63 7.06 -7.52
C ALA A 86 -8.80 5.82 -7.17
N MET A 87 -7.49 5.98 -6.96
CA MET A 87 -6.59 4.91 -6.48
C MET A 87 -7.16 4.24 -5.22
N ALA A 88 -7.49 5.04 -4.20
CA ALA A 88 -8.01 4.50 -2.95
C ALA A 88 -9.38 3.82 -3.12
N ALA A 89 -10.28 4.40 -3.93
CA ALA A 89 -11.58 3.80 -4.21
C ALA A 89 -11.47 2.48 -4.99
N ILE A 90 -10.56 2.40 -5.96
CA ILE A 90 -10.25 1.19 -6.72
C ILE A 90 -9.70 0.11 -5.78
N ASN A 91 -8.75 0.46 -4.91
CA ASN A 91 -8.17 -0.51 -3.99
C ASN A 91 -9.13 -0.96 -2.90
N ASN A 92 -10.13 -0.15 -2.52
CA ASN A 92 -11.24 -0.63 -1.71
C ASN A 92 -11.99 -1.78 -2.41
N ALA A 93 -12.20 -1.68 -3.73
CA ALA A 93 -12.82 -2.75 -4.50
C ALA A 93 -11.93 -3.99 -4.61
N PHE A 94 -10.60 -3.84 -4.81
CA PHE A 94 -9.66 -4.96 -4.76
C PHE A 94 -9.74 -5.71 -3.43
N ALA A 95 -9.75 -4.99 -2.30
CA ALA A 95 -9.85 -5.60 -0.97
C ALA A 95 -11.20 -6.31 -0.76
N ARG A 96 -12.28 -5.81 -1.37
CA ARG A 96 -13.61 -6.46 -1.34
C ARG A 96 -13.73 -7.66 -2.29
N TYR A 97 -12.95 -7.71 -3.37
CA TYR A 97 -12.99 -8.80 -4.33
C TYR A 97 -12.61 -10.16 -3.69
N GLY A 98 -11.79 -10.13 -2.63
CA GLY A 98 -11.64 -11.24 -1.68
C GLY A 98 -10.33 -12.02 -1.77
N ILE A 99 -9.63 -11.99 -2.91
CA ILE A 99 -8.36 -12.70 -3.10
C ILE A 99 -7.13 -11.77 -3.13
N PHE A 100 -7.33 -10.47 -2.92
CA PHE A 100 -6.27 -9.47 -3.01
C PHE A 100 -6.03 -8.76 -1.68
N LEU A 101 -4.78 -8.35 -1.49
CA LEU A 101 -4.29 -7.52 -0.41
C LEU A 101 -3.68 -6.24 -1.01
N PRO A 102 -4.50 -5.21 -1.31
CA PRO A 102 -4.03 -4.03 -2.01
C PRO A 102 -3.34 -3.02 -1.09
N PHE A 103 -2.40 -2.27 -1.66
CA PHE A 103 -1.89 -1.04 -1.05
C PHE A 103 -2.02 0.18 -1.98
N SER A 104 -2.25 1.35 -1.38
CA SER A 104 -2.30 2.66 -2.02
C SER A 104 -1.19 3.56 -1.49
N ALA A 105 -0.39 4.17 -2.38
CA ALA A 105 0.74 5.02 -1.97
C ALA A 105 0.72 6.43 -2.57
N THR A 106 0.94 7.43 -1.71
CA THR A 106 1.16 8.85 -2.07
C THR A 106 1.93 9.55 -0.94
N PHE A 107 2.25 10.84 -1.07
CA PHE A 107 2.78 11.63 0.04
C PHE A 107 1.72 11.86 1.11
N PHE A 108 2.13 11.98 2.37
CA PHE A 108 1.18 12.08 3.47
C PHE A 108 0.32 13.35 3.40
N ILE A 109 0.89 14.43 2.88
CA ILE A 109 0.17 15.69 2.63
C ILE A 109 -1.00 15.50 1.65
N PHE A 110 -0.84 14.64 0.64
CA PHE A 110 -1.89 14.33 -0.34
C PHE A 110 -2.88 13.26 0.13
N SER A 111 -2.73 12.74 1.35
CA SER A 111 -3.72 11.83 1.95
C SER A 111 -5.12 12.46 2.04
N GLU A 112 -5.20 13.79 2.07
CA GLU A 112 -6.45 14.54 2.05
C GLU A 112 -7.27 14.31 0.78
N TYR A 113 -6.61 14.16 -0.38
CA TYR A 113 -7.28 13.91 -1.66
C TYR A 113 -8.03 12.57 -1.66
N LEU A 114 -7.57 11.59 -0.89
CA LEU A 114 -8.18 10.26 -0.82
C LEU A 114 -8.95 9.98 0.47
N LYS A 115 -9.01 10.96 1.38
CA LYS A 115 -9.59 10.79 2.72
C LYS A 115 -11.04 10.25 2.71
N PRO A 116 -11.94 10.64 1.78
CA PRO A 116 -13.28 10.05 1.71
C PRO A 116 -13.24 8.55 1.40
N ALA A 117 -12.39 8.12 0.46
CA ALA A 117 -12.23 6.71 0.12
C ALA A 117 -11.56 5.91 1.26
N ALA A 118 -10.58 6.50 1.96
CA ALA A 118 -10.02 5.89 3.17
C ALA A 118 -11.07 5.71 4.27
N ARG A 119 -12.00 6.66 4.43
CA ARG A 119 -13.13 6.53 5.35
C ARG A 119 -14.08 5.40 4.99
N ILE A 120 -14.30 5.14 3.70
CA ILE A 120 -15.08 3.98 3.25
C ILE A 120 -14.34 2.66 3.54
N ALA A 121 -13.01 2.64 3.37
CA ALA A 121 -12.20 1.48 3.72
C ALA A 121 -12.38 1.09 5.19
N ALA A 122 -12.32 2.11 6.05
CA ALA A 122 -12.60 1.98 7.46
C ALA A 122 -14.02 1.45 7.70
N LEU A 123 -15.07 2.14 7.26
CA LEU A 123 -16.46 1.71 7.48
C LEU A 123 -16.76 0.25 7.06
N MET A 124 -16.10 -0.24 6.00
CA MET A 124 -16.25 -1.62 5.53
C MET A 124 -15.35 -2.64 6.25
N LYS A 125 -14.43 -2.17 7.11
CA LYS A 125 -13.42 -2.94 7.84
C LYS A 125 -12.58 -3.83 6.92
N ILE A 126 -12.18 -3.28 5.77
CA ILE A 126 -11.44 -4.02 4.74
C ILE A 126 -9.94 -3.96 4.96
N LYS A 127 -9.24 -5.01 4.54
CA LYS A 127 -7.77 -5.05 4.55
C LYS A 127 -7.20 -4.32 3.33
N HIS A 128 -7.16 -3.00 3.42
CA HIS A 128 -6.53 -2.11 2.44
C HIS A 128 -5.48 -1.26 3.16
N PHE A 129 -4.22 -1.35 2.71
CA PHE A 129 -3.09 -0.68 3.34
C PHE A 129 -2.81 0.67 2.67
N PHE A 130 -2.66 1.73 3.47
CA PHE A 130 -2.27 3.05 2.98
C PHE A 130 -0.80 3.31 3.33
N ILE A 131 0.01 3.62 2.32
CA ILE A 131 1.44 3.91 2.47
C ILE A 131 1.62 5.41 2.23
N PHE A 132 1.87 6.14 3.31
CA PHE A 132 2.12 7.58 3.28
C PHE A 132 3.57 7.86 3.64
N THR A 133 4.32 8.42 2.69
CA THR A 133 5.71 8.87 2.92
C THR A 133 5.76 10.39 3.06
N HIS A 134 6.96 10.98 3.27
CA HIS A 134 7.13 12.44 3.37
C HIS A 134 6.19 13.01 4.45
N ASP A 135 6.36 12.54 5.68
CA ASP A 135 5.37 12.60 6.76
C ASP A 135 5.40 13.89 7.58
N SER A 136 6.31 14.82 7.30
CA SER A 136 6.57 15.97 8.16
C SER A 136 7.24 17.13 7.43
N ILE A 137 7.57 18.19 8.18
CA ILE A 137 8.41 19.31 7.71
C ILE A 137 9.82 18.88 7.24
N GLY A 138 10.25 17.64 7.53
CA GLY A 138 11.52 17.08 7.05
C GLY A 138 11.62 16.95 5.53
N VAL A 139 10.54 17.21 4.79
CA VAL A 139 10.55 17.34 3.32
C VAL A 139 11.45 18.48 2.85
N GLY A 140 11.52 19.60 3.57
CA GLY A 140 12.43 20.71 3.23
C GLY A 140 11.91 21.59 2.09
N GLU A 141 12.66 21.64 0.99
CA GLU A 141 12.62 22.69 -0.03
C GLU A 141 11.31 22.77 -0.83
N ASP A 142 10.52 21.70 -0.91
CA ASP A 142 9.19 21.73 -1.55
C ASP A 142 8.19 22.64 -0.81
N GLY A 143 8.51 23.01 0.44
CA GLY A 143 7.81 24.04 1.19
C GLY A 143 6.46 23.59 1.79
N PRO A 144 5.69 24.54 2.33
CA PRO A 144 4.55 24.25 3.22
C PRO A 144 3.43 23.47 2.54
N THR A 145 3.31 23.54 1.21
CA THR A 145 2.31 22.78 0.45
C THR A 145 2.60 21.28 0.39
N HIS A 146 3.80 20.86 0.78
CA HIS A 146 4.24 19.45 0.78
C HIS A 146 4.57 18.92 2.17
N GLN A 147 4.39 19.74 3.21
CA GLN A 147 4.79 19.42 4.58
C GLN A 147 3.54 19.14 5.43
N PRO A 148 3.27 17.88 5.80
CA PRO A 148 2.15 17.55 6.66
C PRO A 148 2.22 18.24 8.03
N ILE A 149 1.06 18.71 8.51
CA ILE A 149 0.89 19.30 9.85
C ILE A 149 -0.26 18.59 10.59
N GLU A 150 -1.43 18.50 9.98
CA GLU A 150 -2.68 18.03 10.60
C GLU A 150 -3.09 16.61 10.19
N GLN A 151 -2.45 16.02 9.18
CA GLN A 151 -2.89 14.76 8.56
C GLN A 151 -2.83 13.60 9.56
N LEU A 152 -1.88 13.61 10.51
CA LEU A 152 -1.80 12.62 11.58
C LEU A 152 -3.02 12.66 12.49
N SER A 153 -3.50 13.86 12.85
CA SER A 153 -4.73 14.03 13.63
C SER A 153 -5.95 13.57 12.84
N THR A 154 -6.02 13.91 11.55
CA THR A 154 -7.10 13.49 10.64
C THR A 154 -7.26 11.97 10.58
N PHE A 155 -6.17 11.21 10.49
CA PHE A 155 -6.23 9.74 10.43
C PHE A 155 -6.40 9.09 11.81
N ARG A 156 -5.82 9.65 12.88
CA ARG A 156 -6.04 9.15 14.26
C ARG A 156 -7.48 9.34 14.72
N ALA A 157 -8.13 10.44 14.31
CA ALA A 157 -9.52 10.73 14.68
C ALA A 157 -10.55 9.96 13.84
N MET A 158 -10.15 9.34 12.72
CA MET A 158 -11.03 8.56 11.87
C MET A 158 -11.37 7.22 12.54
N PRO A 159 -12.65 6.89 12.78
CA PRO A 159 -13.05 5.57 13.27
C PRO A 159 -12.81 4.46 12.25
N ASN A 160 -12.79 3.22 12.73
CA ASN A 160 -12.37 2.01 12.03
C ASN A 160 -13.33 1.43 11.02
#